data_AF-A0A848H6S4-F1
#
_entry.id   AF-A0A848H6S4-F1
#
_cell.length_a   1.000
_cell.length_b   1.000
_cell.length_c   1.000
_cell.angle_alpha   90.00
_cell.angle_beta   90.00
_cell.angle_gamma   90.00
#
_symmetry.space_group_name_H-M   'P 1'
#
loop_
_entity.id
_entity.type
_entity.pdbx_description
1 polymer ?
#
loop_
_entity_poly.entity_id
_entity_poly.type
_entity_poly.pdbx_seq_one_letter_code
_entity_poly.pdbx_strand_id
1 'polypeptide(L)'
;MLTVHNPMGYPPKITRKQPAARPSTLDGKTVYLIDTRFDDGVELLKQVQAWFGRKMPGVQTRLVQLASYYGKDDPELWTQIRDAGGVAVIGVGHCSTCAPATSTHAITLETQYGVPTVAVHTEKFVKVVQSVTRMGGLPQAPLVFVPQPVMGKSEAELRAYVEGNDPYTGKPVMQEIIDGLTKGLAAAKEEPYDRSTPRLCEPDTEDNLRALFERNCWTDFLPIVLPTEERVQAMLRGTSRKPDEVVGRMQPTENRGLWEYTVEKVAVNAVMAGAKPEYFPVILALASTGLSARGSTSSSAAVMSVVNGPIRHEIGMNCGIGAMGPYNHANATIGRAYSLLSQNLQGGSVPGETFMGSTGNNYCYNGITYAENEERSPWEPLHVQKGFDKSASTVTVFHGCRSTTFGLGLRKEYWKEHVKDMLLGTDALTPPVLVLDPITARQFIDRGGFDTKAKLIRWLHETAEMPAARYWDLQLIQNYVYTRATFGGHPKTKYLNVAHDAPVRIFEEEDIHVVVAGGESNGYWQMYGARHKATVNIDEWR
;
A
#
# COMPACT_ATOMS: atom_id res chain seq x y z
N MET A 1 -11.64 16.85 -34.65
CA MET A 1 -11.03 15.82 -33.79
C MET A 1 -10.16 16.53 -32.78
N LEU A 2 -10.17 16.10 -31.52
CA LEU A 2 -9.35 16.61 -30.44
C LEU A 2 -8.11 15.74 -30.30
N THR A 3 -6.98 16.37 -30.00
CA THR A 3 -5.76 15.68 -29.57
C THR A 3 -5.58 15.91 -28.07
N VAL A 4 -5.32 14.83 -27.33
CA VAL A 4 -5.20 14.86 -25.87
C VAL A 4 -3.96 14.10 -25.42
N HIS A 5 -3.39 14.50 -24.29
CA HIS A 5 -2.27 13.79 -23.68
C HIS A 5 -2.69 12.42 -23.14
N ASN A 6 -1.77 11.46 -23.24
CA ASN A 6 -1.87 10.20 -22.54
C ASN A 6 -1.52 10.41 -21.05
N PRO A 7 -2.37 10.00 -20.09
CA PRO A 7 -2.16 10.29 -18.68
C PRO A 7 -1.18 9.36 -17.96
N MET A 8 -0.78 8.26 -18.60
CA MET A 8 0.08 7.24 -17.98
C MET A 8 1.51 7.74 -17.78
N GLY A 9 2.15 7.26 -16.71
CA GLY A 9 3.59 7.41 -16.49
C GLY A 9 4.42 6.59 -17.47
N TYR A 10 5.71 6.48 -17.20
CA TYR A 10 6.67 5.70 -17.99
C TYR A 10 6.94 4.36 -17.28
N PRO A 11 6.67 3.21 -17.92
CA PRO A 11 6.89 1.90 -17.31
C PRO A 11 8.39 1.62 -17.14
N PRO A 12 8.80 0.83 -16.13
CA PRO A 12 10.19 0.46 -15.98
C PRO A 12 10.63 -0.45 -17.11
N LYS A 13 11.92 -0.36 -17.44
CA LYS A 13 12.58 -1.28 -18.36
C LYS A 13 12.57 -2.68 -17.76
N ILE A 14 12.08 -3.65 -18.52
CA ILE A 14 12.22 -5.06 -18.16
C ILE A 14 13.62 -5.50 -18.60
N THR A 15 14.31 -6.30 -17.78
CA THR A 15 15.54 -6.97 -18.20
C THR A 15 15.28 -8.47 -18.13
N ARG A 16 15.41 -9.19 -19.26
CA ARG A 16 15.20 -10.64 -19.28
C ARG A 16 16.21 -11.33 -18.38
N LYS A 17 15.74 -12.31 -17.62
CA LYS A 17 16.55 -13.16 -16.76
C LYS A 17 16.50 -14.60 -17.24
N GLN A 18 17.55 -15.36 -16.94
CA GLN A 18 17.63 -16.78 -17.24
C GLN A 18 17.20 -17.58 -16.01
N PRO A 19 16.34 -18.60 -16.16
CA PRO A 19 15.97 -19.48 -15.05
C PRO A 19 17.14 -20.41 -14.66
N ALA A 20 17.07 -20.94 -13.44
CA ALA A 20 18.00 -21.96 -12.97
C ALA A 20 17.87 -23.26 -13.79
N ALA A 21 18.98 -23.98 -13.95
CA ALA A 21 18.97 -25.29 -14.59
C ALA A 21 18.17 -26.31 -13.75
N ARG A 22 17.28 -27.06 -14.39
CA ARG A 22 16.45 -28.06 -13.70
C ARG A 22 17.16 -29.40 -13.61
N PRO A 23 17.12 -30.10 -12.45
CA PRO A 23 17.50 -31.50 -12.39
C PRO A 23 16.48 -32.36 -13.15
N SER A 24 16.93 -33.45 -13.77
CA SER A 24 16.06 -34.38 -14.50
C SER A 24 15.16 -35.22 -13.58
N THR A 25 15.47 -35.29 -12.28
CA THR A 25 14.68 -35.97 -11.23
C THR A 25 14.86 -35.26 -9.89
N LEU A 26 13.92 -35.46 -8.97
CA LEU A 26 14.03 -35.04 -7.57
C LEU A 26 14.70 -36.10 -6.68
N ASP A 27 14.95 -37.31 -7.19
CA ASP A 27 15.61 -38.36 -6.42
C ASP A 27 17.01 -37.93 -5.98
N GLY A 28 17.31 -38.10 -4.69
CA GLY A 28 18.57 -37.64 -4.09
C GLY A 28 18.69 -36.12 -3.96
N LYS A 29 17.64 -35.35 -4.29
CA LYS A 29 17.56 -33.91 -4.04
C LYS A 29 16.80 -33.63 -2.74
N THR A 30 17.11 -32.48 -2.14
CA THR A 30 16.33 -31.91 -1.05
C THR A 30 15.41 -30.82 -1.59
N VAL A 31 14.11 -30.98 -1.36
CA VAL A 31 13.09 -29.95 -1.63
C VAL A 31 12.90 -29.11 -0.37
N TYR A 32 13.28 -27.83 -0.45
CA TYR A 32 13.05 -26.85 0.61
C TYR A 32 11.66 -26.24 0.45
N LEU A 33 10.81 -26.43 1.45
CA LEU A 33 9.49 -25.83 1.54
C LEU A 33 9.65 -24.56 2.37
N ILE A 34 9.56 -23.40 1.73
CA ILE A 34 9.87 -22.11 2.34
C ILE A 34 8.58 -21.37 2.66
N ASP A 35 8.28 -21.24 3.96
CA ASP A 35 7.22 -20.39 4.45
C ASP A 35 7.66 -18.92 4.50
N THR A 36 6.86 -18.07 3.84
CA THR A 36 7.07 -16.62 3.80
C THR A 36 6.57 -15.88 5.04
N ARG A 37 6.14 -16.61 6.08
CA ARG A 37 5.62 -16.09 7.36
C ARG A 37 4.42 -15.18 7.19
N PHE A 38 3.51 -15.58 6.32
CA PHE A 38 2.23 -14.91 6.17
C PHE A 38 1.09 -15.91 6.31
N ASP A 39 0.36 -15.77 7.41
CA ASP A 39 -1.04 -16.19 7.57
C ASP A 39 -1.33 -17.64 7.15
N ASP A 40 -1.05 -18.58 8.07
CA ASP A 40 -1.18 -20.05 7.95
C ASP A 40 -0.50 -20.69 6.72
N GLY A 41 0.34 -19.96 5.97
CA GLY A 41 1.06 -20.49 4.81
C GLY A 41 1.88 -21.75 5.12
N VAL A 42 2.46 -21.80 6.31
CA VAL A 42 3.18 -22.97 6.83
C VAL A 42 2.31 -24.22 6.92
N GLU A 43 1.02 -24.09 7.24
CA GLU A 43 0.11 -25.23 7.40
C GLU A 43 -0.18 -25.91 6.06
N LEU A 44 -0.31 -25.13 4.97
CA LEU A 44 -0.39 -25.70 3.62
C LEU A 44 0.91 -26.41 3.23
N LEU A 45 2.07 -25.80 3.52
CA LEU A 45 3.37 -26.38 3.20
C LEU A 45 3.63 -27.69 3.96
N LYS A 46 3.11 -27.86 5.19
CA LYS A 46 3.11 -29.16 5.89
C LYS A 46 2.33 -30.23 5.10
N GLN A 47 1.23 -29.87 4.44
CA GLN A 47 0.49 -30.83 3.61
C GLN A 47 1.26 -31.19 2.32
N VAL A 48 1.98 -30.23 1.72
CA VAL A 48 2.93 -30.50 0.62
C VAL A 48 4.03 -31.46 1.09
N GLN A 49 4.60 -31.22 2.26
CA GLN A 49 5.62 -32.08 2.86
C GLN A 49 5.11 -33.51 3.07
N ALA A 50 3.92 -33.63 3.65
CA ALA A 50 3.28 -34.91 3.93
C ALA A 50 2.97 -35.67 2.63
N TRP A 51 2.61 -34.96 1.55
CA TRP A 51 2.40 -35.58 0.24
C TRP A 51 3.70 -36.20 -0.31
N PHE A 52 4.82 -35.46 -0.29
CA PHE A 52 6.12 -35.99 -0.71
C PHE A 52 6.49 -37.24 0.09
N GLY A 53 6.35 -37.21 1.42
CA GLY A 53 6.65 -38.37 2.27
C GLY A 53 5.83 -39.62 1.93
N ARG A 54 4.55 -39.45 1.52
CA ARG A 54 3.69 -40.58 1.14
C ARG A 54 3.91 -41.07 -0.30
N LYS A 55 4.16 -40.16 -1.24
CA LYS A 55 4.11 -40.45 -2.69
C LYS A 55 5.49 -40.49 -3.36
N MET A 56 6.50 -39.88 -2.75
CA MET A 56 7.89 -39.83 -3.25
C MET A 56 8.89 -39.97 -2.09
N PRO A 57 8.91 -41.11 -1.37
CA PRO A 57 9.73 -41.28 -0.16
C PRO A 57 11.25 -41.18 -0.39
N GLY A 58 11.71 -41.27 -1.65
CA GLY A 58 13.11 -41.04 -2.04
C GLY A 58 13.52 -39.55 -2.09
N VAL A 59 12.54 -38.63 -2.02
CA VAL A 59 12.78 -37.18 -2.02
C VAL A 59 12.83 -36.68 -0.58
N GLN A 60 13.95 -36.05 -0.22
CA GLN A 60 14.07 -35.42 1.10
C GLN A 60 13.38 -34.06 1.07
N THR A 61 12.65 -33.72 2.14
CA THR A 61 12.01 -32.41 2.29
C THR A 61 12.50 -31.70 3.54
N ARG A 62 12.63 -30.36 3.47
CA ARG A 62 12.93 -29.51 4.62
C ARG A 62 11.98 -28.32 4.65
N LEU A 63 11.16 -28.23 5.70
CA LEU A 63 10.33 -27.06 5.95
C LEU A 63 11.18 -26.00 6.67
N VAL A 64 11.30 -24.83 6.05
CA VAL A 64 12.05 -23.68 6.56
C VAL A 64 11.17 -22.44 6.51
N GLN A 65 11.50 -21.43 7.31
CA GLN A 65 10.81 -20.15 7.31
C GLN A 65 11.82 -19.04 7.04
N LEU A 66 11.41 -17.98 6.36
CA LEU A 66 12.23 -16.77 6.23
C LEU A 66 12.70 -16.27 7.60
N ALA A 67 13.81 -15.56 7.68
CA ALA A 67 14.27 -14.92 8.92
C ALA A 67 13.34 -13.78 9.38
N SER A 68 12.51 -13.24 8.49
CA SER A 68 11.59 -12.14 8.76
C SER A 68 10.25 -12.30 8.02
N TYR A 69 9.41 -11.26 8.09
CA TYR A 69 8.14 -11.24 7.33
C TYR A 69 8.40 -11.21 5.82
N TYR A 70 7.41 -11.64 5.03
CA TYR A 70 7.48 -11.80 3.57
C TYR A 70 8.09 -10.61 2.78
N GLY A 71 8.06 -9.38 3.30
CA GLY A 71 8.60 -8.21 2.62
C GLY A 71 10.12 -8.02 2.75
N LYS A 72 10.82 -8.95 3.41
CA LYS A 72 12.27 -8.93 3.54
C LYS A 72 12.90 -10.15 2.87
N ASP A 73 14.01 -9.89 2.20
CA ASP A 73 14.82 -10.91 1.54
C ASP A 73 15.65 -11.69 2.57
N ASP A 74 16.06 -12.92 2.22
CA ASP A 74 16.83 -13.81 3.11
C ASP A 74 18.06 -14.43 2.41
N PRO A 75 19.11 -13.63 2.16
CA PRO A 75 20.31 -14.08 1.43
C PRO A 75 21.04 -15.27 2.07
N GLU A 76 20.97 -15.39 3.40
CA GLU A 76 21.60 -16.49 4.15
C GLU A 76 20.89 -17.80 3.84
N LEU A 77 19.56 -17.84 3.93
CA LEU A 77 18.77 -19.01 3.56
C LEU A 77 18.94 -19.36 2.08
N TRP A 78 18.93 -18.37 1.18
CA TRP A 78 19.13 -18.59 -0.25
C TRP A 78 20.48 -19.24 -0.55
N THR A 79 21.55 -18.75 0.09
CA THR A 79 22.90 -19.30 -0.02
C THR A 79 22.95 -20.74 0.49
N GLN A 80 22.34 -21.02 1.65
CA GLN A 80 22.28 -22.35 2.23
C GLN A 80 21.60 -23.36 1.29
N ILE A 81 20.48 -22.97 0.65
CA ILE A 81 19.74 -23.85 -0.27
C ILE A 81 20.57 -24.13 -1.52
N ARG A 82 21.22 -23.10 -2.09
CA ARG A 82 22.13 -23.23 -3.23
C ARG A 82 23.29 -24.18 -2.92
N ASP A 83 23.99 -23.96 -1.81
CA ASP A 83 25.20 -24.72 -1.45
C ASP A 83 24.87 -26.19 -1.13
N ALA A 84 23.64 -26.46 -0.67
CA ALA A 84 23.11 -27.81 -0.52
C ALA A 84 22.70 -28.47 -1.86
N GLY A 85 22.74 -27.76 -2.99
CA GLY A 85 22.29 -28.24 -4.30
C GLY A 85 20.80 -28.58 -4.33
N GLY A 86 20.01 -27.90 -3.50
CA GLY A 86 18.58 -28.12 -3.31
C GLY A 86 17.71 -27.46 -4.37
N VAL A 87 16.40 -27.72 -4.25
CA VAL A 87 15.33 -27.05 -5.02
C VAL A 87 14.28 -26.51 -4.07
N ALA A 88 13.44 -25.56 -4.49
CA ALA A 88 12.59 -24.79 -3.60
C ALA A 88 11.10 -24.78 -4.00
N VAL A 89 10.21 -24.91 -3.02
CA VAL A 89 8.80 -24.55 -3.13
C VAL A 89 8.56 -23.44 -2.12
N ILE A 90 8.21 -22.24 -2.58
CA ILE A 90 8.02 -21.08 -1.72
C ILE A 90 6.56 -20.64 -1.71
N GLY A 91 6.02 -20.36 -0.52
CA GLY A 91 4.61 -20.04 -0.39
C GLY A 91 4.19 -19.61 1.01
N VAL A 92 2.91 -19.35 1.25
CA VAL A 92 1.88 -19.20 0.21
C VAL A 92 1.63 -17.73 -0.04
N GLY A 93 1.61 -17.31 -1.31
CA GLY A 93 1.20 -15.96 -1.65
C GLY A 93 -0.31 -15.85 -1.79
N HIS A 94 -1.00 -15.28 -0.79
CA HIS A 94 -2.48 -15.25 -0.76
C HIS A 94 -3.10 -13.90 -0.34
N CYS A 95 -2.31 -12.84 -0.46
CA CYS A 95 -2.72 -11.46 -0.22
C CYS A 95 -2.05 -10.51 -1.22
N SER A 96 -2.57 -9.28 -1.31
CA SER A 96 -2.14 -8.27 -2.30
C SER A 96 -0.66 -7.88 -2.31
N THR A 97 0.06 -8.11 -1.20
CA THR A 97 1.45 -7.70 -0.99
C THR A 97 2.38 -8.90 -0.84
N CYS A 98 1.95 -9.93 -0.11
CA CYS A 98 2.69 -11.17 0.05
C CYS A 98 2.75 -11.99 -1.24
N ALA A 99 1.68 -12.06 -2.05
CA ALA A 99 1.73 -12.80 -3.31
C ALA A 99 2.81 -12.25 -4.28
N PRO A 100 2.88 -10.92 -4.54
CA PRO A 100 4.02 -10.33 -5.24
C PRO A 100 5.38 -10.62 -4.62
N ALA A 101 5.48 -10.58 -3.28
CA ALA A 101 6.75 -10.84 -2.58
C ALA A 101 7.22 -12.29 -2.77
N THR A 102 6.33 -13.27 -2.61
CA THR A 102 6.59 -14.69 -2.86
C THR A 102 7.13 -14.92 -4.28
N SER A 103 6.53 -14.29 -5.30
CA SER A 103 7.02 -14.40 -6.68
C SER A 103 8.39 -13.72 -6.85
N THR A 104 8.62 -12.60 -6.18
CA THR A 104 9.92 -11.88 -6.23
C THR A 104 11.04 -12.70 -5.59
N HIS A 105 10.78 -13.35 -4.46
CA HIS A 105 11.69 -14.29 -3.82
C HIS A 105 12.00 -15.49 -4.72
N ALA A 106 10.97 -16.06 -5.36
CA ALA A 106 11.15 -17.14 -6.32
C ALA A 106 12.03 -16.74 -7.51
N ILE A 107 11.83 -15.53 -8.07
CA ILE A 107 12.69 -15.00 -9.15
C ILE A 107 14.13 -14.82 -8.65
N THR A 108 14.32 -14.37 -7.40
CA THR A 108 15.66 -14.17 -6.83
C THR A 108 16.40 -15.50 -6.69
N LEU A 109 15.75 -16.52 -6.12
CA LEU A 109 16.28 -17.89 -6.05
C LEU A 109 16.66 -18.44 -7.42
N GLU A 110 15.78 -18.30 -8.41
CA GLU A 110 16.00 -18.74 -9.78
C GLU A 110 17.20 -18.07 -10.44
N THR A 111 17.27 -16.75 -10.35
CA THR A 111 18.09 -15.93 -11.26
C THR A 111 19.40 -15.47 -10.66
N GLN A 112 19.49 -15.40 -9.32
CA GLN A 112 20.70 -14.97 -8.61
C GLN A 112 21.39 -16.12 -7.88
N TYR A 113 20.62 -17.10 -7.39
CA TYR A 113 21.15 -18.24 -6.63
C TYR A 113 21.18 -19.54 -7.43
N GLY A 114 20.57 -19.57 -8.62
CA GLY A 114 20.54 -20.77 -9.46
C GLY A 114 19.76 -21.93 -8.84
N VAL A 115 18.77 -21.63 -8.00
CA VAL A 115 17.92 -22.61 -7.31
C VAL A 115 16.60 -22.74 -8.07
N PRO A 116 16.29 -23.92 -8.66
CA PRO A 116 14.98 -24.21 -9.24
C PRO A 116 13.87 -24.03 -8.21
N THR A 117 12.90 -23.18 -8.53
CA THR A 117 11.88 -22.74 -7.59
C THR A 117 10.49 -22.77 -8.20
N VAL A 118 9.51 -23.22 -7.41
CA VAL A 118 8.07 -23.06 -7.69
C VAL A 118 7.47 -22.16 -6.63
N ALA A 119 6.71 -21.14 -7.06
CA ALA A 119 5.95 -20.29 -6.15
C ALA A 119 4.50 -20.77 -6.06
N VAL A 120 4.01 -20.99 -4.84
CA VAL A 120 2.62 -21.39 -4.56
C VAL A 120 1.81 -20.17 -4.12
N HIS A 121 0.67 -19.99 -4.76
CA HIS A 121 -0.23 -18.87 -4.57
C HIS A 121 -1.68 -19.34 -4.43
N THR A 122 -2.58 -18.44 -4.04
CA THR A 122 -4.02 -18.69 -4.21
C THR A 122 -4.54 -18.11 -5.53
N GLU A 123 -5.60 -18.70 -6.06
CA GLU A 123 -6.13 -18.45 -7.40
C GLU A 123 -6.66 -17.02 -7.60
N LYS A 124 -6.96 -16.30 -6.52
CA LYS A 124 -7.36 -14.88 -6.59
C LYS A 124 -6.25 -13.95 -7.05
N PHE A 125 -4.98 -14.40 -7.04
CA PHE A 125 -3.82 -13.55 -7.35
C PHE A 125 -3.12 -13.90 -8.68
N VAL A 126 -3.69 -14.77 -9.51
CA VAL A 126 -3.10 -15.22 -10.79
C VAL A 126 -2.57 -14.05 -11.64
N LYS A 127 -3.42 -13.07 -11.93
CA LYS A 127 -3.03 -11.91 -12.75
C LYS A 127 -1.91 -11.08 -12.11
N VAL A 128 -1.98 -10.91 -10.79
CA VAL A 128 -1.00 -10.16 -10.01
C VAL A 128 0.38 -10.79 -10.12
N VAL A 129 0.48 -12.10 -9.88
CA VAL A 129 1.79 -12.79 -9.85
C VAL A 129 2.37 -12.98 -11.25
N GLN A 130 1.53 -13.20 -12.27
CA GLN A 130 1.94 -13.21 -13.67
C GLN A 130 2.49 -11.84 -14.12
N SER A 131 1.85 -10.75 -13.67
CA SER A 131 2.37 -9.40 -13.89
C SER A 131 3.74 -9.23 -13.23
N VAL A 132 3.89 -9.67 -11.98
CA VAL A 132 5.16 -9.57 -11.24
C VAL A 132 6.28 -10.36 -11.92
N THR A 133 6.05 -11.61 -12.33
CA THR A 133 7.09 -12.42 -12.99
C THR A 133 7.48 -11.88 -14.35
N ARG A 134 6.50 -11.39 -15.14
CA ARG A 134 6.76 -10.67 -16.39
C ARG A 134 7.63 -9.44 -16.16
N MET A 135 7.26 -8.60 -15.19
CA MET A 135 8.00 -7.38 -14.85
C MET A 135 9.38 -7.67 -14.27
N GLY A 136 9.52 -8.75 -13.51
CA GLY A 136 10.78 -9.23 -12.93
C GLY A 136 11.72 -9.89 -13.94
N GLY A 137 11.32 -9.99 -15.21
CA GLY A 137 12.14 -10.52 -16.30
C GLY A 137 12.12 -12.03 -16.45
N LEU A 138 11.21 -12.73 -15.77
CA LEU A 138 11.10 -14.20 -15.79
C LEU A 138 9.63 -14.62 -16.00
N PRO A 139 8.97 -14.25 -17.11
CA PRO A 139 7.55 -14.55 -17.35
C PRO A 139 7.20 -16.05 -17.33
N GLN A 140 8.18 -16.92 -17.56
CA GLN A 140 8.05 -18.37 -17.53
C GLN A 140 8.22 -19.00 -16.14
N ALA A 141 8.42 -18.20 -15.09
CA ALA A 141 8.58 -18.69 -13.71
C ALA A 141 7.43 -19.65 -13.33
N PRO A 142 7.71 -20.80 -12.68
CA PRO A 142 6.66 -21.73 -12.26
C PRO A 142 5.78 -21.14 -11.15
N LEU A 143 4.50 -20.98 -11.46
CA LEU A 143 3.46 -20.50 -10.55
C LEU A 143 2.40 -21.60 -10.43
N VAL A 144 2.11 -22.03 -9.20
CA VAL A 144 1.07 -23.02 -8.89
C VAL A 144 0.05 -22.40 -7.97
N PHE A 145 -1.22 -22.70 -8.20
CA PHE A 145 -2.35 -22.12 -7.50
C PHE A 145 -3.11 -23.17 -6.70
N VAL A 146 -3.59 -22.75 -5.52
CA VAL A 146 -4.55 -23.48 -4.68
C VAL A 146 -5.77 -22.60 -4.41
N PRO A 147 -6.90 -23.14 -3.92
CA PRO A 147 -8.06 -22.32 -3.57
C PRO A 147 -7.81 -21.31 -2.44
N GLN A 148 -8.49 -20.15 -2.50
CA GLN A 148 -8.57 -19.14 -1.45
C GLN A 148 -9.77 -19.42 -0.52
N PRO A 149 -9.65 -19.23 0.81
CA PRO A 149 -8.45 -18.87 1.57
C PRO A 149 -7.65 -20.09 2.06
N VAL A 150 -6.36 -19.88 2.36
CA VAL A 150 -5.54 -20.84 3.14
C VAL A 150 -5.73 -20.62 4.65
N MET A 151 -5.83 -19.36 5.07
CA MET A 151 -6.08 -18.98 6.47
C MET A 151 -7.35 -19.67 7.02
N GLY A 152 -7.24 -20.21 8.23
CA GLY A 152 -8.37 -20.75 8.99
C GLY A 152 -8.93 -22.07 8.45
N LYS A 153 -8.21 -22.72 7.52
CA LYS A 153 -8.58 -24.02 6.98
C LYS A 153 -8.07 -25.16 7.84
N SER A 154 -8.88 -26.22 7.95
CA SER A 154 -8.47 -27.44 8.63
C SER A 154 -7.39 -28.19 7.83
N GLU A 155 -6.63 -29.06 8.50
CA GLU A 155 -5.64 -29.91 7.83
C GLU A 155 -6.24 -30.75 6.69
N ALA A 156 -7.48 -31.21 6.84
CA ALA A 156 -8.18 -32.01 5.83
C ALA A 156 -8.50 -31.17 4.58
N GLU A 157 -8.95 -29.92 4.75
CA GLU A 157 -9.19 -29.01 3.63
C GLU A 157 -7.90 -28.65 2.92
N LEU A 158 -6.83 -28.31 3.66
CA LEU A 158 -5.52 -27.99 3.08
C LEU A 158 -4.91 -29.20 2.35
N ARG A 159 -5.12 -30.41 2.87
CA ARG A 159 -4.71 -31.64 2.17
C ARG A 159 -5.48 -31.81 0.87
N ALA A 160 -6.78 -31.54 0.86
CA ALA A 160 -7.58 -31.58 -0.36
C ALA A 160 -7.11 -30.56 -1.40
N TYR A 161 -6.54 -29.41 -0.98
CA TYR A 161 -5.94 -28.46 -1.92
C TYR A 161 -4.69 -29.05 -2.58
N VAL A 162 -3.81 -29.66 -1.79
CA VAL A 162 -2.57 -30.28 -2.29
C VAL A 162 -2.84 -31.52 -3.16
N GLU A 163 -3.82 -32.35 -2.78
CA GLU A 163 -4.20 -33.56 -3.53
C GLU A 163 -5.13 -33.27 -4.72
N GLY A 164 -5.70 -32.06 -4.78
CA GLY A 164 -6.61 -31.63 -5.82
C GLY A 164 -5.91 -31.05 -7.05
N ASN A 165 -6.73 -30.38 -7.87
CA ASN A 165 -6.26 -29.68 -9.05
C ASN A 165 -6.03 -28.19 -8.75
N ASP A 166 -5.02 -27.64 -9.39
CA ASP A 166 -4.79 -26.21 -9.51
C ASP A 166 -6.06 -25.60 -10.15
N PRO A 167 -6.75 -24.68 -9.46
CA PRO A 167 -8.03 -24.13 -9.92
C PRO A 167 -7.89 -23.21 -11.14
N TYR A 168 -6.66 -22.78 -11.50
CA TYR A 168 -6.40 -21.99 -12.69
C TYR A 168 -6.08 -22.86 -13.91
N THR A 169 -5.27 -23.91 -13.74
CA THR A 169 -4.83 -24.76 -14.87
C THR A 169 -5.68 -26.01 -15.06
N GLY A 170 -6.39 -26.45 -14.02
CA GLY A 170 -7.14 -27.70 -13.96
C GLY A 170 -6.27 -28.96 -13.79
N LYS A 171 -4.95 -28.82 -13.63
CA LYS A 171 -4.03 -29.96 -13.48
C LYS A 171 -3.75 -30.28 -12.02
N PRO A 172 -3.27 -31.48 -11.66
CA PRO A 172 -2.96 -31.80 -10.27
C PRO A 172 -1.87 -30.90 -9.70
N VAL A 173 -2.11 -30.27 -8.54
CA VAL A 173 -1.21 -29.29 -7.90
C VAL A 173 0.21 -29.84 -7.75
N MET A 174 0.33 -31.03 -7.17
CA MET A 174 1.64 -31.64 -6.93
C MET A 174 2.37 -32.03 -8.22
N GLN A 175 1.64 -32.35 -9.30
CA GLN A 175 2.27 -32.63 -10.58
C GLN A 175 2.88 -31.36 -11.17
N GLU A 176 2.20 -30.21 -11.05
CA GLU A 176 2.75 -28.93 -11.52
C GLU A 176 3.94 -28.45 -10.68
N ILE A 177 3.93 -28.71 -9.38
CA ILE A 177 5.11 -28.48 -8.52
C ILE A 177 6.29 -29.32 -9.01
N ILE A 178 6.11 -30.63 -9.21
CA ILE A 178 7.19 -31.52 -9.68
C ILE A 178 7.68 -31.09 -11.06
N ASP A 179 6.77 -30.80 -11.98
CA ASP A 179 7.08 -30.36 -13.33
C ASP A 179 7.86 -29.05 -13.33
N GLY A 180 7.45 -28.06 -12.53
CA GLY A 180 8.14 -26.77 -12.42
C GLY A 180 9.56 -26.88 -11.87
N LEU A 181 9.83 -27.90 -11.05
CA LEU A 181 11.15 -28.20 -10.48
C LEU A 181 12.04 -29.06 -11.39
N THR A 182 11.48 -29.83 -12.32
CA THR A 182 12.25 -30.84 -13.08
C THR A 182 12.26 -30.65 -14.60
N LYS A 183 11.23 -30.01 -15.17
CA LYS A 183 11.14 -29.79 -16.62
C LYS A 183 11.73 -28.44 -16.98
N GLY A 184 12.56 -28.41 -18.03
CA GLY A 184 13.12 -27.16 -18.56
C GLY A 184 12.00 -26.16 -18.89
N LEU A 185 12.16 -24.91 -18.47
CA LEU A 185 11.19 -23.87 -18.75
C LEU A 185 11.31 -23.42 -20.21
N ALA A 186 10.17 -23.21 -20.86
CA ALA A 186 10.15 -22.70 -22.23
C ALA A 186 10.88 -21.35 -22.31
N ALA A 187 11.56 -21.11 -23.44
CA ALA A 187 12.11 -19.79 -23.72
C ALA A 187 10.99 -18.75 -23.69
N ALA A 188 11.22 -17.64 -22.99
CA ALA A 188 10.28 -16.52 -22.99
C ALA A 188 10.08 -16.02 -24.43
N LYS A 189 8.82 -15.87 -24.85
CA LYS A 189 8.51 -15.22 -26.14
C LYS A 189 9.07 -13.81 -26.14
N GLU A 190 9.51 -13.33 -27.30
CA GLU A 190 9.95 -11.95 -27.42
C GLU A 190 8.77 -10.99 -27.26
N GLU A 191 8.77 -10.20 -26.19
CA GLU A 191 7.86 -9.06 -26.11
C GLU A 191 8.45 -7.87 -26.87
N PRO A 192 7.63 -7.12 -27.64
CA PRO A 192 8.07 -5.91 -28.32
C PRO A 192 8.54 -4.89 -27.26
N TYR A 193 9.81 -4.51 -27.35
CA TYR A 193 10.53 -3.82 -26.28
C TYR A 193 10.37 -2.30 -26.28
N ASP A 194 9.51 -1.73 -27.12
CA ASP A 194 9.14 -0.33 -26.97
C ASP A 194 7.98 -0.21 -25.97
N ARG A 195 8.34 -0.13 -24.68
CA ARG A 195 7.41 0.29 -23.63
C ARG A 195 7.45 1.82 -23.48
N SER A 196 7.57 2.56 -24.57
CA SER A 196 7.33 4.00 -24.54
C SER A 196 5.85 4.25 -24.27
N THR A 197 5.58 5.22 -23.41
CA THR A 197 4.24 5.77 -23.26
C THR A 197 4.11 6.87 -24.30
N PRO A 198 3.23 6.74 -25.31
CA PRO A 198 2.99 7.81 -26.27
C PRO A 198 2.66 9.11 -25.54
N ARG A 199 3.16 10.25 -26.03
CA ARG A 199 2.85 11.54 -25.41
C ARG A 199 1.37 11.89 -25.55
N LEU A 200 0.80 11.62 -26.72
CA LEU A 200 -0.57 11.94 -27.10
C LEU A 200 -1.33 10.66 -27.45
N CYS A 201 -2.65 10.68 -27.26
CA CYS A 201 -3.55 9.68 -27.82
C CYS A 201 -3.85 9.99 -29.29
N GLU A 202 -4.31 8.99 -30.04
CA GLU A 202 -4.81 9.21 -31.39
C GLU A 202 -5.98 10.21 -31.39
N PRO A 203 -6.00 11.20 -32.31
CA PRO A 203 -7.06 12.19 -32.34
C PRO A 203 -8.44 11.59 -32.65
N ASP A 204 -9.47 12.02 -31.91
CA ASP A 204 -10.84 11.52 -32.11
C ASP A 204 -11.89 12.57 -31.66
N THR A 205 -13.17 12.22 -31.66
CA THR A 205 -14.25 13.00 -31.05
C THR A 205 -14.13 13.01 -29.53
N GLU A 206 -14.71 14.02 -28.86
CA GLU A 206 -14.71 14.11 -27.40
C GLU A 206 -15.33 12.86 -26.73
N ASP A 207 -16.47 12.39 -27.26
CA ASP A 207 -17.17 11.22 -26.72
C ASP A 207 -16.31 9.94 -26.84
N ASN A 208 -15.66 9.75 -27.98
CA ASN A 208 -14.77 8.59 -28.19
C ASN A 208 -13.54 8.66 -27.27
N LEU A 209 -12.97 9.84 -27.05
CA LEU A 209 -11.85 10.02 -26.12
C LEU A 209 -12.27 9.79 -24.67
N ARG A 210 -13.45 10.26 -24.25
CA ARG A 210 -13.98 9.96 -22.90
C ARG A 210 -14.18 8.46 -22.72
N ALA A 211 -14.80 7.79 -23.69
CA ALA A 211 -14.98 6.33 -23.67
C ALA A 211 -13.65 5.56 -23.68
N LEU A 212 -12.62 6.06 -24.38
CA LEU A 212 -11.27 5.51 -24.35
C LEU A 212 -10.67 5.56 -22.94
N PHE A 213 -10.76 6.71 -22.28
CA PHE A 213 -10.22 6.89 -20.92
C PHE A 213 -10.93 6.00 -19.91
N GLU A 214 -12.26 5.85 -20.00
CA GLU A 214 -13.03 4.92 -19.16
C GLU A 214 -12.66 3.47 -19.42
N ARG A 215 -12.63 3.04 -20.69
CA ARG A 215 -12.27 1.67 -21.08
C ARG A 215 -10.87 1.28 -20.60
N ASN A 216 -9.92 2.21 -20.66
CA ASN A 216 -8.55 1.98 -20.19
C ASN A 216 -8.37 2.15 -18.67
N CYS A 217 -9.45 2.45 -17.93
CA CYS A 217 -9.39 2.75 -16.50
C CYS A 217 -8.37 3.86 -16.19
N TRP A 218 -8.34 4.92 -17.00
CA TRP A 218 -7.51 6.12 -16.78
C TRP A 218 -8.21 7.22 -15.99
N THR A 219 -9.47 6.98 -15.64
CA THR A 219 -10.35 7.87 -14.87
C THR A 219 -10.88 7.12 -13.63
N ASP A 220 -11.43 7.86 -12.69
CA ASP A 220 -12.19 7.39 -11.54
C ASP A 220 -13.68 7.13 -11.87
N PHE A 221 -14.03 7.03 -13.16
CA PHE A 221 -15.40 6.91 -13.69
C PHE A 221 -16.31 8.11 -13.41
N LEU A 222 -15.76 9.19 -12.86
CA LEU A 222 -16.41 10.50 -12.83
C LEU A 222 -16.03 11.29 -14.09
N PRO A 223 -16.84 12.27 -14.51
CA PRO A 223 -16.49 13.14 -15.64
C PRO A 223 -15.12 13.78 -15.46
N ILE A 224 -14.31 13.73 -16.51
CA ILE A 224 -13.01 14.40 -16.57
C ILE A 224 -13.03 15.60 -17.51
N VAL A 225 -12.10 16.52 -17.33
CA VAL A 225 -11.73 17.50 -18.35
C VAL A 225 -10.68 16.86 -19.25
N LEU A 226 -10.94 16.77 -20.56
CA LEU A 226 -9.96 16.17 -21.47
C LEU A 226 -8.66 16.99 -21.49
N PRO A 227 -7.48 16.36 -21.30
CA PRO A 227 -6.21 17.05 -21.19
C PRO A 227 -5.64 17.39 -22.59
N THR A 228 -6.25 18.36 -23.25
CA THR A 228 -5.73 18.91 -24.52
C THR A 228 -4.39 19.60 -24.28
N GLU A 229 -3.57 19.71 -25.33
CA GLU A 229 -2.26 20.37 -25.24
C GLU A 229 -2.38 21.78 -24.67
N GLU A 230 -3.36 22.57 -25.12
CA GLU A 230 -3.62 23.92 -24.61
C GLU A 230 -3.88 23.95 -23.10
N ARG A 231 -4.71 23.04 -22.59
CA ARG A 231 -5.05 22.97 -21.15
C ARG A 231 -3.85 22.52 -20.31
N VAL A 232 -3.05 21.59 -20.83
CA VAL A 232 -1.81 21.15 -20.16
C VAL A 232 -0.79 22.27 -20.12
N GLN A 233 -0.59 23.00 -21.23
CA GLN A 233 0.25 24.20 -21.24
C GLN A 233 -0.25 25.27 -20.27
N ALA A 234 -1.58 25.41 -20.12
CA ALA A 234 -2.15 26.32 -19.14
C ALA A 234 -1.87 25.91 -17.69
N MET A 235 -1.97 24.61 -17.38
CA MET A 235 -1.64 24.04 -16.07
C MET A 235 -0.16 24.25 -15.72
N LEU A 236 0.73 24.04 -16.70
CA LEU A 236 2.18 24.17 -16.51
C LEU A 236 2.62 25.59 -16.11
N ARG A 237 1.81 26.63 -16.36
CA ARG A 237 2.09 27.99 -15.86
C ARG A 237 2.01 28.12 -14.34
N GLY A 238 1.46 27.12 -13.64
CA GLY A 238 1.39 27.07 -12.19
C GLY A 238 2.70 26.66 -11.51
N THR A 239 3.79 26.45 -12.24
CA THR A 239 5.10 26.10 -11.68
C THR A 239 6.23 26.69 -12.53
N SER A 240 7.39 26.92 -11.91
CA SER A 240 8.64 27.26 -12.61
C SER A 240 9.41 26.04 -13.14
N ARG A 241 8.98 24.81 -12.79
CA ARG A 241 9.64 23.55 -13.16
C ARG A 241 9.47 23.21 -14.64
N LYS A 242 10.45 22.50 -15.21
CA LYS A 242 10.42 22.14 -16.62
C LYS A 242 9.46 20.97 -16.87
N PRO A 243 8.70 20.95 -17.99
CA PRO A 243 7.72 19.89 -18.25
C PRO A 243 8.31 18.47 -18.30
N ASP A 244 9.57 18.31 -18.71
CA ASP A 244 10.31 17.06 -18.82
C ASP A 244 11.07 16.67 -17.54
N GLU A 245 11.06 17.52 -16.51
CA GLU A 245 11.67 17.22 -15.22
C GLU A 245 10.95 16.05 -14.55
N VAL A 246 11.72 15.06 -14.09
CA VAL A 246 11.20 13.91 -13.34
C VAL A 246 10.81 14.37 -11.95
N VAL A 247 9.54 14.16 -11.60
CA VAL A 247 9.00 14.51 -10.28
C VAL A 247 9.22 13.38 -9.30
N GLY A 248 9.07 12.14 -9.74
CA GLY A 248 9.23 10.99 -8.87
C GLY A 248 8.98 9.65 -9.56
N ARG A 249 8.91 8.63 -8.70
CA ARG A 249 8.59 7.26 -9.09
C ARG A 249 7.63 6.65 -8.10
N MET A 250 6.67 5.86 -8.58
CA MET A 250 5.66 5.22 -7.74
C MET A 250 5.25 3.85 -8.29
N GLN A 251 4.64 3.05 -7.42
CA GLN A 251 4.16 1.70 -7.74
C GLN A 251 3.01 1.29 -6.82
N PRO A 252 2.10 0.40 -7.25
CA PRO A 252 0.96 -0.02 -6.43
C PRO A 252 1.38 -0.69 -5.12
N THR A 253 2.45 -1.51 -5.14
CA THR A 253 3.09 -2.15 -3.99
C THR A 253 4.59 -2.33 -4.26
N GLU A 254 5.38 -2.60 -3.20
CA GLU A 254 6.86 -2.66 -3.26
C GLU A 254 7.44 -3.60 -4.33
N ASN A 255 6.71 -4.69 -4.64
CA ASN A 255 7.14 -5.75 -5.57
C ASN A 255 6.50 -5.62 -6.96
N ARG A 256 6.02 -4.43 -7.33
CA ARG A 256 5.47 -4.14 -8.67
C ARG A 256 6.50 -3.36 -9.49
N GLY A 257 6.19 -3.10 -10.76
CA GLY A 257 7.03 -2.23 -11.57
C GLY A 257 7.04 -0.82 -11.00
N LEU A 258 8.22 -0.23 -10.82
CA LEU A 258 8.42 1.15 -10.39
C LEU A 258 8.34 2.09 -11.59
N TRP A 259 7.24 2.84 -11.71
CA TRP A 259 7.00 3.75 -12.84
C TRP A 259 7.56 5.13 -12.56
N GLU A 260 8.05 5.80 -13.60
CA GLU A 260 8.57 7.17 -13.54
C GLU A 260 7.58 8.16 -14.16
N TYR A 261 7.57 9.41 -13.71
CA TYR A 261 6.70 10.44 -14.26
C TYR A 261 7.31 11.84 -14.13
N THR A 262 6.95 12.69 -15.08
CA THR A 262 7.43 14.07 -15.22
C THR A 262 6.39 15.10 -14.81
N VAL A 263 6.79 16.36 -14.73
CA VAL A 263 5.90 17.50 -14.48
C VAL A 263 4.74 17.54 -15.48
N GLU A 264 5.00 17.31 -16.78
CA GLU A 264 3.93 17.25 -17.81
C GLU A 264 2.89 16.16 -17.47
N LYS A 265 3.34 14.98 -17.04
CA LYS A 265 2.42 13.88 -16.68
C LYS A 265 1.60 14.18 -15.43
N VAL A 266 2.16 14.91 -14.47
CA VAL A 266 1.40 15.40 -13.32
C VAL A 266 0.38 16.46 -13.75
N ALA A 267 0.75 17.39 -14.65
CA ALA A 267 -0.14 18.40 -15.20
C ALA A 267 -1.33 17.79 -15.96
N VAL A 268 -1.10 16.74 -16.75
CA VAL A 268 -2.16 16.00 -17.46
C VAL A 268 -3.23 15.49 -16.49
N ASN A 269 -2.81 14.85 -15.40
CA ASN A 269 -3.73 14.32 -14.39
C ASN A 269 -4.42 15.43 -13.58
N ALA A 270 -3.73 16.55 -13.33
CA ALA A 270 -4.31 17.72 -12.68
C ALA A 270 -5.41 18.36 -13.55
N VAL A 271 -5.19 18.47 -14.87
CA VAL A 271 -6.21 18.95 -15.81
C VAL A 271 -7.41 18.01 -15.79
N MET A 272 -7.20 16.70 -15.85
CA MET A 272 -8.29 15.70 -15.80
C MET A 272 -9.19 15.87 -14.57
N ALA A 273 -8.59 16.19 -13.42
CA ALA A 273 -9.31 16.44 -12.17
C ALA A 273 -10.12 17.74 -12.15
N GLY A 274 -9.86 18.65 -13.09
CA GLY A 274 -10.42 20.00 -13.11
C GLY A 274 -9.69 20.99 -12.18
N ALA A 275 -8.45 20.68 -11.79
CA ALA A 275 -7.67 21.59 -10.95
C ALA A 275 -7.33 22.89 -11.68
N LYS A 276 -7.08 23.96 -10.92
CA LYS A 276 -6.57 25.23 -11.45
C LYS A 276 -5.04 25.28 -11.38
N PRO A 277 -4.36 26.06 -12.24
CA PRO A 277 -2.90 26.19 -12.22
C PRO A 277 -2.34 26.62 -10.85
N GLU A 278 -3.06 27.45 -10.10
CA GLU A 278 -2.61 27.91 -8.78
C GLU A 278 -2.51 26.77 -7.76
N TYR A 279 -3.18 25.64 -8.00
CA TYR A 279 -3.15 24.46 -7.13
C TYR A 279 -2.00 23.52 -7.49
N PHE A 280 -1.38 23.72 -8.67
CA PHE A 280 -0.43 22.78 -9.24
C PHE A 280 0.82 22.55 -8.37
N PRO A 281 1.38 23.56 -7.66
CA PRO A 281 2.48 23.32 -6.73
C PRO A 281 2.14 22.31 -5.62
N VAL A 282 0.91 22.35 -5.09
CA VAL A 282 0.45 21.39 -4.07
C VAL A 282 0.38 19.97 -4.65
N ILE A 283 -0.12 19.84 -5.88
CA ILE A 283 -0.26 18.56 -6.58
C ILE A 283 1.13 17.99 -6.93
N LEU A 284 2.08 18.83 -7.34
CA LEU A 284 3.47 18.44 -7.57
C LEU A 284 4.15 17.99 -6.28
N ALA A 285 3.95 18.71 -5.17
CA ALA A 285 4.47 18.29 -3.86
C ALA A 285 3.89 16.93 -3.43
N LEU A 286 2.59 16.69 -3.62
CA LEU A 286 1.99 15.37 -3.38
C LEU A 286 2.62 14.29 -4.27
N ALA A 287 2.79 14.59 -5.56
CA ALA A 287 3.40 13.66 -6.52
C ALA A 287 4.88 13.38 -6.21
N SER A 288 5.63 14.34 -5.67
CA SER A 288 7.05 14.19 -5.35
C SER A 288 7.29 13.24 -4.16
N THR A 289 6.26 12.97 -3.36
CA THR A 289 6.36 11.98 -2.27
C THR A 289 6.62 10.56 -2.79
N GLY A 290 6.29 10.26 -4.05
CA GLY A 290 6.31 8.90 -4.60
C GLY A 290 5.29 7.95 -3.97
N LEU A 291 4.45 8.45 -3.06
CA LEU A 291 3.39 7.69 -2.42
C LEU A 291 2.16 7.70 -3.31
N SER A 292 1.48 6.55 -3.37
CA SER A 292 0.23 6.43 -4.11
C SER A 292 -0.97 6.66 -3.19
N ALA A 293 -1.88 7.54 -3.61
CA ALA A 293 -3.22 7.67 -3.06
C ALA A 293 -4.13 6.45 -3.38
N ARG A 294 -3.67 5.58 -4.29
CA ARG A 294 -4.37 4.41 -4.84
C ARG A 294 -3.49 3.15 -4.76
N GLY A 295 -2.69 3.05 -3.71
CA GLY A 295 -1.87 1.86 -3.44
C GLY A 295 -2.74 0.60 -3.30
N SER A 296 -2.17 -0.57 -3.60
CA SER A 296 -2.92 -1.82 -3.55
C SER A 296 -2.73 -2.53 -2.22
N THR A 297 -3.84 -2.75 -1.51
CA THR A 297 -3.90 -3.57 -0.32
C THR A 297 -5.23 -4.29 -0.26
N SER A 298 -5.24 -5.56 0.17
CA SER A 298 -6.48 -6.32 0.42
C SER A 298 -7.38 -5.66 1.46
N SER A 299 -6.82 -4.81 2.32
CA SER A 299 -7.55 -4.06 3.35
C SER A 299 -8.18 -2.74 2.88
N SER A 300 -8.09 -2.38 1.60
CA SER A 300 -8.71 -1.17 1.03
C SER A 300 -8.27 0.15 1.72
N ALA A 301 -6.98 0.35 1.97
CA ALA A 301 -6.50 1.60 2.56
C ALA A 301 -6.64 2.79 1.60
N ALA A 302 -6.90 3.96 2.16
CA ALA A 302 -6.83 5.25 1.49
C ALA A 302 -5.76 6.15 2.14
N VAL A 303 -5.53 7.31 1.54
CA VAL A 303 -4.69 8.37 2.10
C VAL A 303 -5.52 9.50 2.71
N MET A 304 -4.89 10.30 3.55
CA MET A 304 -5.35 11.61 4.01
C MET A 304 -4.25 12.64 3.74
N SER A 305 -4.62 13.77 3.14
CA SER A 305 -3.67 14.83 2.78
C SER A 305 -4.01 16.12 3.51
N VAL A 306 -3.12 16.57 4.39
CA VAL A 306 -3.32 17.77 5.23
C VAL A 306 -2.39 18.86 4.74
N VAL A 307 -2.97 19.97 4.28
CA VAL A 307 -2.21 21.14 3.81
C VAL A 307 -2.05 22.15 4.95
N ASN A 308 -0.86 22.73 5.03
CA ASN A 308 -0.40 23.64 6.07
C ASN A 308 0.23 24.91 5.48
N GLY A 309 0.24 25.97 6.28
CA GLY A 309 0.92 27.23 5.94
C GLY A 309 0.14 28.19 5.03
N PRO A 310 0.79 29.29 4.59
CA PRO A 310 0.15 30.41 3.89
C PRO A 310 -0.61 30.03 2.61
N ILE A 311 -0.15 29.01 1.87
CA ILE A 311 -0.75 28.62 0.59
C ILE A 311 -2.25 28.31 0.68
N ARG A 312 -2.72 27.86 1.85
CA ARG A 312 -4.14 27.55 2.06
C ARG A 312 -5.02 28.77 1.83
N HIS A 313 -4.57 29.94 2.27
CA HIS A 313 -5.28 31.20 2.06
C HIS A 313 -5.10 31.70 0.63
N GLU A 314 -3.88 31.59 0.09
CA GLU A 314 -3.56 32.04 -1.27
C GLU A 314 -4.42 31.37 -2.35
N ILE A 315 -4.67 30.07 -2.20
CA ILE A 315 -5.45 29.29 -3.18
C ILE A 315 -6.91 29.05 -2.73
N GLY A 316 -7.29 29.61 -1.58
CA GLY A 316 -8.64 29.53 -1.02
C GLY A 316 -9.07 28.12 -0.63
N MET A 317 -8.18 27.32 -0.03
CA MET A 317 -8.55 26.03 0.59
C MET A 317 -9.45 26.24 1.80
N ASN A 318 -10.37 25.29 2.02
CA ASN A 318 -11.26 25.32 3.18
C ASN A 318 -10.67 24.52 4.35
N CYS A 319 -10.56 25.14 5.52
CA CYS A 319 -10.25 24.50 6.81
C CYS A 319 -11.42 24.58 7.82
N GLY A 320 -12.52 25.25 7.47
CA GLY A 320 -13.66 25.56 8.34
C GLY A 320 -14.82 24.56 8.23
N ILE A 321 -16.05 25.08 8.25
CA ILE A 321 -17.26 24.25 8.10
C ILE A 321 -17.17 23.44 6.80
N GLY A 322 -17.31 22.11 6.91
CA GLY A 322 -17.25 21.22 5.76
C GLY A 322 -15.85 21.06 5.14
N ALA A 323 -14.76 21.29 5.89
CA ALA A 323 -13.38 21.21 5.40
C ALA A 323 -13.05 19.90 4.63
N MET A 324 -13.57 18.77 5.11
CA MET A 324 -13.38 17.44 4.49
C MET A 324 -14.54 17.03 3.56
N GLY A 325 -15.42 17.98 3.20
CA GLY A 325 -16.57 17.77 2.32
C GLY A 325 -16.37 18.38 0.92
N PRO A 326 -17.34 18.18 0.01
CA PRO A 326 -17.25 18.60 -1.40
C PRO A 326 -17.52 20.10 -1.62
N TYR A 327 -17.34 20.95 -0.60
CA TYR A 327 -17.79 22.34 -0.61
C TYR A 327 -16.71 23.35 -1.01
N ASN A 328 -15.52 22.88 -1.38
CA ASN A 328 -14.42 23.72 -1.81
C ASN A 328 -13.70 23.13 -3.01
N HIS A 329 -13.52 23.97 -4.05
CA HIS A 329 -12.93 23.54 -5.31
C HIS A 329 -11.46 23.13 -5.18
N ALA A 330 -10.65 23.84 -4.39
CA ALA A 330 -9.24 23.49 -4.17
C ALA A 330 -9.11 22.15 -3.46
N ASN A 331 -9.78 21.96 -2.30
CA ASN A 331 -9.77 20.69 -1.56
C ASN A 331 -10.20 19.50 -2.44
N ALA A 332 -11.31 19.67 -3.19
CA ALA A 332 -11.86 18.62 -4.03
C ALA A 332 -10.92 18.24 -5.20
N THR A 333 -10.41 19.23 -5.93
CA THR A 333 -9.65 18.99 -7.16
C THR A 333 -8.18 18.64 -6.90
N ILE A 334 -7.55 19.17 -5.83
CA ILE A 334 -6.20 18.73 -5.41
C ILE A 334 -6.23 17.25 -5.04
N GLY A 335 -7.18 16.86 -4.19
CA GLY A 335 -7.31 15.46 -3.76
C GLY A 335 -7.66 14.51 -4.91
N ARG A 336 -8.59 14.91 -5.78
CA ARG A 336 -8.93 14.12 -6.98
C ARG A 336 -7.74 14.02 -7.95
N ALA A 337 -6.98 15.10 -8.15
CA ALA A 337 -5.77 15.07 -8.96
C ALA A 337 -4.74 14.09 -8.40
N TYR A 338 -4.55 14.08 -7.07
CA TYR A 338 -3.66 13.12 -6.42
C TYR A 338 -4.12 11.66 -6.59
N SER A 339 -5.42 11.40 -6.51
CA SER A 339 -5.98 10.07 -6.81
C SER A 339 -5.79 9.64 -8.28
N LEU A 340 -6.09 10.52 -9.25
CA LEU A 340 -5.95 10.24 -10.68
C LEU A 340 -4.49 10.03 -11.07
N LEU A 341 -3.59 10.93 -10.65
CA LEU A 341 -2.16 10.78 -10.91
C LEU A 341 -1.64 9.49 -10.27
N SER A 342 -2.07 9.15 -9.05
CA SER A 342 -1.65 7.91 -8.40
C SER A 342 -2.05 6.68 -9.20
N GLN A 343 -3.26 6.66 -9.76
CA GLN A 343 -3.74 5.57 -10.60
C GLN A 343 -2.94 5.46 -11.91
N ASN A 344 -2.72 6.58 -12.60
CA ASN A 344 -2.13 6.57 -13.94
C ASN A 344 -0.59 6.51 -13.93
N LEU A 345 0.06 7.16 -12.96
CA LEU A 345 1.51 7.28 -12.89
C LEU A 345 2.18 6.09 -12.19
N GLN A 346 1.43 5.26 -11.46
CA GLN A 346 1.92 3.98 -10.90
C GLN A 346 1.78 2.79 -11.85
N GLY A 347 1.22 2.99 -13.04
CA GLY A 347 0.93 1.90 -13.99
C GLY A 347 -0.41 1.19 -13.79
N GLY A 348 -1.39 1.85 -13.16
CA GLY A 348 -2.77 1.39 -13.05
C GLY A 348 -3.27 1.22 -11.60
N SER A 349 -4.59 1.21 -11.44
CA SER A 349 -5.31 0.86 -10.20
C SER A 349 -6.54 -0.01 -10.51
N VAL A 350 -6.33 -1.01 -11.36
CA VAL A 350 -7.35 -1.90 -11.93
C VAL A 350 -7.70 -3.03 -10.94
N PRO A 351 -8.97 -3.18 -10.53
CA PRO A 351 -9.41 -4.26 -9.67
C PRO A 351 -9.02 -5.65 -10.18
N GLY A 352 -8.45 -6.48 -9.31
CA GLY A 352 -8.01 -7.83 -9.63
C GLY A 352 -6.66 -7.91 -10.36
N GLU A 353 -6.02 -6.77 -10.64
CA GLU A 353 -4.72 -6.72 -11.31
C GLU A 353 -3.72 -5.81 -10.60
N THR A 354 -3.95 -4.50 -10.59
CA THR A 354 -3.10 -3.50 -9.92
C THR A 354 -3.74 -2.97 -8.63
N PHE A 355 -4.99 -3.35 -8.33
CA PHE A 355 -5.70 -3.04 -7.09
C PHE A 355 -6.43 -4.28 -6.56
N MET A 356 -6.22 -4.61 -5.29
CA MET A 356 -6.72 -5.85 -4.68
C MET A 356 -7.59 -5.63 -3.42
N GLY A 357 -8.11 -4.42 -3.18
CA GLY A 357 -8.96 -4.13 -2.01
C GLY A 357 -10.22 -4.98 -2.00
N SER A 358 -10.45 -5.72 -0.92
CA SER A 358 -11.56 -6.68 -0.82
C SER A 358 -12.93 -6.03 -0.91
N THR A 359 -13.09 -4.84 -0.31
CA THR A 359 -14.34 -4.07 -0.30
C THR A 359 -14.28 -2.77 -1.10
N GLY A 360 -13.08 -2.29 -1.42
CA GLY A 360 -12.86 -0.90 -1.82
C GLY A 360 -13.04 0.09 -0.66
N ASN A 361 -12.79 1.38 -0.95
CA ASN A 361 -12.88 2.47 0.01
C ASN A 361 -13.19 3.80 -0.71
N ASN A 362 -14.31 4.44 -0.35
CA ASN A 362 -14.75 5.68 -0.98
C ASN A 362 -13.83 6.88 -0.69
N TYR A 363 -13.01 6.84 0.36
CA TYR A 363 -12.00 7.88 0.59
C TYR A 363 -10.98 7.97 -0.56
N CYS A 364 -10.79 6.89 -1.34
CA CYS A 364 -9.87 6.86 -2.48
C CYS A 364 -10.27 7.77 -3.66
N TYR A 365 -11.47 8.36 -3.68
CA TYR A 365 -11.85 9.33 -4.72
C TYR A 365 -11.18 10.70 -4.54
N ASN A 366 -10.81 11.08 -3.31
CA ASN A 366 -10.22 12.39 -3.01
C ASN A 366 -9.00 12.33 -2.08
N GLY A 367 -8.74 11.21 -1.40
CA GLY A 367 -7.60 11.10 -0.47
C GLY A 367 -7.72 12.02 0.74
N ILE A 368 -8.96 12.28 1.19
CA ILE A 368 -9.32 13.12 2.36
C ILE A 368 -8.44 14.38 2.40
N THR A 369 -8.55 15.22 1.38
CA THR A 369 -7.66 16.38 1.20
C THR A 369 -8.30 17.64 1.79
N TYR A 370 -7.63 18.24 2.77
CA TYR A 370 -8.12 19.44 3.46
C TYR A 370 -6.97 20.29 4.03
N ALA A 371 -7.31 21.51 4.44
CA ALA A 371 -6.42 22.44 5.13
C ALA A 371 -6.59 22.31 6.65
N GLU A 372 -5.48 22.29 7.41
CA GLU A 372 -5.56 22.48 8.87
C GLU A 372 -6.07 23.90 9.20
N ASN A 373 -6.83 24.05 10.26
CA ASN A 373 -7.32 25.33 10.77
C ASN A 373 -6.36 25.85 11.85
N GLU A 374 -5.26 26.45 11.42
CA GLU A 374 -4.18 26.88 12.31
C GLU A 374 -4.61 28.06 13.19
N GLU A 375 -5.42 28.97 12.66
CA GLU A 375 -5.84 30.18 13.36
C GLU A 375 -6.85 29.90 14.47
N ARG A 376 -7.58 28.78 14.37
CA ARG A 376 -8.53 28.33 15.40
C ARG A 376 -8.00 27.18 16.24
N SER A 377 -6.84 26.62 15.90
CA SER A 377 -6.15 25.61 16.72
C SER A 377 -5.62 26.24 18.00
N PRO A 378 -5.84 25.64 19.18
CA PRO A 378 -5.22 26.10 20.41
C PRO A 378 -3.76 25.61 20.55
N TRP A 379 -3.27 24.79 19.61
CA TRP A 379 -1.91 24.26 19.60
C TRP A 379 -1.17 24.61 18.32
N GLU A 380 0.14 24.39 18.35
CA GLU A 380 1.01 24.54 17.21
C GLU A 380 0.57 23.68 15.99
N PRO A 381 0.66 24.21 14.76
CA PRO A 381 0.29 23.49 13.54
C PRO A 381 1.10 22.20 13.29
N LEU A 382 0.49 21.26 12.57
CA LEU A 382 1.10 19.96 12.25
C LEU A 382 2.47 20.11 11.58
N HIS A 383 2.62 20.98 10.59
CA HIS A 383 3.87 21.13 9.84
C HIS A 383 5.05 21.58 10.70
N VAL A 384 4.80 22.43 11.69
CA VAL A 384 5.84 22.90 12.61
C VAL A 384 6.30 21.77 13.52
N GLN A 385 5.38 20.93 13.99
CA GLN A 385 5.73 19.71 14.72
C GLN A 385 6.51 18.70 13.87
N LYS A 386 6.44 18.82 12.54
CA LYS A 386 7.23 18.04 11.57
C LYS A 386 8.55 18.73 11.20
N GLY A 387 8.89 19.83 11.86
CA GLY A 387 10.19 20.50 11.75
C GLY A 387 10.25 21.62 10.70
N PHE A 388 9.12 22.06 10.15
CA PHE A 388 9.07 23.15 9.17
C PHE A 388 8.82 24.51 9.84
N ASP A 389 9.29 25.58 9.21
CA ASP A 389 9.00 26.94 9.66
C ASP A 389 7.51 27.27 9.54
N LYS A 390 7.00 28.13 10.45
CA LYS A 390 5.60 28.60 10.44
C LYS A 390 5.17 29.29 9.15
N SER A 391 6.12 29.84 8.40
CA SER A 391 5.88 30.49 7.12
C SER A 391 5.94 29.53 5.93
N ALA A 392 6.40 28.28 6.12
CA ALA A 392 6.52 27.31 5.04
C ALA A 392 5.16 26.71 4.72
N SER A 393 4.86 26.58 3.43
CA SER A 393 3.69 25.84 2.97
C SER A 393 4.06 24.37 2.80
N THR A 394 3.31 23.46 3.41
CA THR A 394 3.59 22.02 3.34
C THR A 394 2.34 21.20 3.12
N VAL A 395 2.53 19.97 2.63
CA VAL A 395 1.50 18.94 2.62
C VAL A 395 1.99 17.70 3.33
N THR A 396 1.17 17.18 4.23
CA THR A 396 1.41 15.94 4.97
C THR A 396 0.51 14.83 4.44
N VAL A 397 1.10 13.68 4.12
CA VAL A 397 0.38 12.48 3.68
C VAL A 397 0.36 11.43 4.79
N PHE A 398 -0.85 11.01 5.15
CA PHE A 398 -1.09 9.83 5.98
C PHE A 398 -1.63 8.68 5.12
N HIS A 399 -1.30 7.44 5.48
CA HIS A 399 -1.77 6.24 4.80
C HIS A 399 -2.39 5.26 5.79
N GLY A 400 -3.55 4.70 5.43
CA GLY A 400 -4.20 3.64 6.21
C GLY A 400 -5.68 3.88 6.49
N CYS A 401 -6.23 5.05 6.12
CA CYS A 401 -7.58 5.51 6.40
C CYS A 401 -8.63 4.53 5.86
N ARG A 402 -8.96 3.47 6.62
CA ARG A 402 -9.92 2.41 6.25
C ARG A 402 -11.28 2.61 6.88
N SER A 403 -11.27 3.12 8.10
CA SER A 403 -12.42 3.38 8.92
C SER A 403 -12.21 4.69 9.68
N THR A 404 -13.33 5.25 10.12
CA THR A 404 -13.37 6.46 10.94
C THR A 404 -14.35 6.20 12.07
N THR A 405 -13.96 6.53 13.30
CA THR A 405 -14.89 6.67 14.42
C THR A 405 -15.08 8.15 14.73
N PHE A 406 -16.20 8.53 15.31
CA PHE A 406 -16.52 9.93 15.58
C PHE A 406 -17.18 10.11 16.94
N GLY A 407 -17.07 11.32 17.48
CA GLY A 407 -17.66 11.72 18.75
C GLY A 407 -18.22 13.13 18.69
N LEU A 408 -19.08 13.46 19.65
CA LEU A 408 -19.59 14.82 19.86
C LEU A 408 -19.01 15.40 21.15
N GLY A 409 -17.99 16.24 20.99
CA GLY A 409 -17.21 16.84 22.06
C GLY A 409 -16.63 15.79 23.01
N LEU A 410 -16.22 16.27 24.17
CA LEU A 410 -15.93 15.46 25.35
C LEU A 410 -17.11 15.58 26.30
N ARG A 411 -17.57 14.48 26.90
CA ARG A 411 -18.63 14.49 27.95
C ARG A 411 -18.02 14.79 29.33
N LYS A 412 -18.84 15.14 30.32
CA LYS A 412 -18.32 15.60 31.63
C LYS A 412 -17.71 14.46 32.44
N GLU A 413 -18.38 13.31 32.48
CA GLU A 413 -18.07 12.23 33.41
C GLU A 413 -17.11 11.19 32.81
N TYR A 414 -17.47 10.61 31.66
CA TYR A 414 -16.79 9.42 31.11
C TYR A 414 -16.01 9.67 29.80
N TRP A 415 -15.56 10.91 29.55
CA TRP A 415 -14.92 11.21 28.25
C TRP A 415 -13.60 10.48 28.04
N LYS A 416 -12.86 10.15 29.11
CA LYS A 416 -11.59 9.42 29.01
C LYS A 416 -11.84 7.99 28.55
N GLU A 417 -12.86 7.35 29.11
CA GLU A 417 -13.36 6.02 28.74
C GLU A 417 -13.85 6.02 27.31
N HIS A 418 -14.68 7.00 26.91
CA HIS A 418 -15.13 7.10 25.53
C HIS A 418 -13.98 7.24 24.52
N VAL A 419 -12.96 8.03 24.85
CA VAL A 419 -11.77 8.15 23.99
C VAL A 419 -10.94 6.86 23.99
N LYS A 420 -10.80 6.17 25.14
CA LYS A 420 -10.18 4.83 25.20
C LYS A 420 -10.91 3.84 24.31
N ASP A 421 -12.23 3.83 24.33
CA ASP A 421 -13.05 2.96 23.49
C ASP A 421 -12.87 3.29 22.00
N MET A 422 -12.79 4.59 21.64
CA MET A 422 -12.47 5.01 20.27
C MET A 422 -11.07 4.56 19.82
N LEU A 423 -10.07 4.63 20.71
CA LEU A 423 -8.71 4.15 20.44
C LEU A 423 -8.68 2.63 20.23
N LEU A 424 -9.42 1.88 21.04
CA LEU A 424 -9.55 0.42 20.90
C LEU A 424 -10.40 0.01 19.68
N GLY A 425 -11.32 0.87 19.25
CA GLY A 425 -12.08 0.72 18.01
C GLY A 425 -11.28 1.06 16.76
N THR A 426 -10.13 1.72 16.90
CA THR A 426 -9.15 1.89 15.82
C THR A 426 -8.30 0.63 15.71
N ASP A 427 -8.02 0.17 14.49
CA ASP A 427 -7.15 -0.99 14.26
C ASP A 427 -5.79 -0.81 14.95
N ALA A 428 -5.32 -1.85 15.67
CA ALA A 428 -4.10 -1.81 16.48
C ALA A 428 -2.82 -1.64 15.65
N LEU A 429 -2.85 -1.94 14.35
CA LEU A 429 -1.71 -1.74 13.45
C LEU A 429 -1.62 -0.28 12.95
N THR A 430 -2.74 0.41 12.78
CA THR A 430 -2.74 1.82 12.33
C THR A 430 -2.93 2.81 13.49
N PRO A 431 -1.94 3.66 13.78
CA PRO A 431 -2.04 4.64 14.85
C PRO A 431 -3.12 5.69 14.55
N PRO A 432 -3.66 6.33 15.60
CA PRO A 432 -4.75 7.28 15.46
C PRO A 432 -4.27 8.66 14.99
N VAL A 433 -5.00 9.22 14.02
CA VAL A 433 -5.00 10.63 13.65
C VAL A 433 -6.33 11.23 14.07
N LEU A 434 -6.30 12.12 15.05
CA LEU A 434 -7.49 12.85 15.52
C LEU A 434 -7.68 14.09 14.65
N VAL A 435 -8.87 14.25 14.08
CA VAL A 435 -9.28 15.45 13.37
C VAL A 435 -10.36 16.14 14.21
N LEU A 436 -9.99 17.23 14.86
CA LEU A 436 -10.79 17.89 15.88
C LEU A 436 -11.41 19.18 15.37
N ASP A 437 -12.72 19.35 15.58
CA ASP A 437 -13.31 20.69 15.57
C ASP A 437 -12.65 21.57 16.67
N PRO A 438 -12.45 22.88 16.43
CA PRO A 438 -11.82 23.75 17.42
C PRO A 438 -12.52 23.75 18.80
N ILE A 439 -13.84 23.52 18.86
CA ILE A 439 -14.57 23.36 20.14
C ILE A 439 -14.01 22.18 20.93
N THR A 440 -13.84 21.02 20.28
CA THR A 440 -13.35 19.81 20.94
C THR A 440 -11.87 19.93 21.29
N ALA A 441 -11.07 20.57 20.43
CA ALA A 441 -9.68 20.87 20.73
C ALA A 441 -9.53 21.65 22.06
N ARG A 442 -10.35 22.68 22.26
CA ARG A 442 -10.38 23.41 23.54
C ARG A 442 -10.90 22.58 24.70
N GLN A 443 -11.88 21.71 24.49
CA GLN A 443 -12.36 20.81 25.56
C GLN A 443 -11.27 19.85 26.07
N PHE A 444 -10.35 19.39 25.21
CA PHE A 444 -9.19 18.62 25.64
C PHE A 444 -8.25 19.44 26.54
N ILE A 445 -8.18 20.75 26.37
CA ILE A 445 -7.46 21.66 27.28
C ILE A 445 -8.26 21.84 28.57
N ASP A 446 -9.50 22.30 28.48
CA ASP A 446 -10.32 22.71 29.63
C ASP A 446 -10.59 21.54 30.59
N ARG A 447 -10.75 20.32 30.06
CA ARG A 447 -11.10 19.12 30.85
C ARG A 447 -9.95 18.16 31.06
N GLY A 448 -9.03 18.11 30.09
CA GLY A 448 -7.88 17.20 30.11
C GLY A 448 -6.61 17.85 30.65
N GLY A 449 -6.53 19.18 30.68
CA GLY A 449 -5.31 19.91 31.04
C GLY A 449 -4.22 19.85 29.96
N PHE A 450 -4.57 19.47 28.72
CA PHE A 450 -3.60 19.27 27.64
C PHE A 450 -3.26 20.58 26.91
N ASP A 451 -2.65 21.53 27.63
CA ASP A 451 -2.21 22.84 27.10
C ASP A 451 -1.21 22.77 25.92
N THR A 452 -0.64 21.59 25.67
CA THR A 452 0.23 21.30 24.53
C THR A 452 -0.23 20.02 23.84
N LYS A 453 -0.08 19.96 22.51
CA LYS A 453 -0.44 18.78 21.72
C LYS A 453 0.38 17.55 22.14
N ALA A 454 1.62 17.73 22.60
CA ALA A 454 2.46 16.66 23.15
C ALA A 454 1.87 16.02 24.41
N LYS A 455 1.29 16.79 25.33
CA LYS A 455 0.60 16.22 26.52
C LYS A 455 -0.61 15.38 26.12
N LEU A 456 -1.40 15.84 25.13
CA LEU A 456 -2.52 15.06 24.59
C LEU A 456 -2.02 13.75 23.95
N ILE A 457 -1.00 13.83 23.10
CA ILE A 457 -0.40 12.67 22.42
C ILE A 457 0.13 11.65 23.43
N ARG A 458 0.89 12.08 24.45
CA ARG A 458 1.37 11.21 25.53
C ARG A 458 0.20 10.55 26.26
N TRP A 459 -0.84 11.30 26.61
CA TRP A 459 -2.01 10.73 27.27
C TRP A 459 -2.73 9.69 26.39
N LEU A 460 -2.86 9.93 25.08
CA LEU A 460 -3.44 8.96 24.14
C LEU A 460 -2.58 7.68 24.07
N HIS A 461 -1.25 7.83 23.99
CA HIS A 461 -0.31 6.71 24.06
C HIS A 461 -0.50 5.90 25.35
N GLU A 462 -0.53 6.57 26.50
CA GLU A 462 -0.73 5.96 27.81
C GLU A 462 -2.15 5.39 28.04
N THR A 463 -3.14 5.80 27.25
CA THR A 463 -4.53 5.33 27.39
C THR A 463 -4.82 4.14 26.48
N ALA A 464 -4.18 4.09 25.31
CA ALA A 464 -4.33 3.03 24.33
C ALA A 464 -3.59 1.75 24.76
N GLU A 465 -4.23 0.93 25.61
CA GLU A 465 -3.67 -0.32 26.10
C GLU A 465 -4.61 -1.52 25.96
N MET A 466 -4.02 -2.70 25.83
CA MET A 466 -4.73 -3.98 25.70
C MET A 466 -3.94 -5.08 26.43
N PRO A 467 -4.59 -6.11 27.01
CA PRO A 467 -3.89 -7.28 27.54
C PRO A 467 -2.96 -7.92 26.50
N ALA A 468 -1.76 -8.30 26.91
CA ALA A 468 -0.72 -8.84 26.03
C ALA A 468 -1.20 -10.04 25.19
N ALA A 469 -1.92 -10.98 25.81
CA ALA A 469 -2.47 -12.14 25.10
C ALA A 469 -3.41 -11.71 23.97
N ARG A 470 -4.29 -10.74 24.23
CA ARG A 470 -5.22 -10.22 23.22
C ARG A 470 -4.49 -9.44 22.12
N TYR A 471 -3.48 -8.64 22.48
CA TYR A 471 -2.70 -7.87 21.49
C TYR A 471 -1.95 -8.79 20.53
N TRP A 472 -1.26 -9.81 21.07
CA TRP A 472 -0.51 -10.77 20.25
C TRP A 472 -1.43 -11.69 19.45
N ASP A 473 -2.66 -11.93 19.87
CA ASP A 473 -3.65 -12.73 19.12
C ASP A 473 -4.26 -11.99 17.91
N LEU A 474 -4.06 -10.67 17.78
CA LEU A 474 -4.55 -9.92 16.62
C LEU A 474 -3.81 -10.33 15.34
N GLN A 475 -4.55 -10.74 14.31
CA GLN A 475 -3.97 -11.24 13.06
C GLN A 475 -2.98 -10.28 12.39
N LEU A 476 -3.28 -8.98 12.37
CA LEU A 476 -2.38 -7.98 11.81
C LEU A 476 -1.12 -7.78 12.66
N ILE A 477 -1.20 -7.99 13.97
CA ILE A 477 -0.04 -7.94 14.86
C ILE A 477 0.84 -9.17 14.64
N GLN A 478 0.26 -10.37 14.51
CA GLN A 478 0.99 -11.59 14.13
C GLN A 478 1.77 -11.40 12.82
N ASN A 479 1.08 -10.92 11.79
CA ASN A 479 1.65 -10.79 10.45
C ASN A 479 2.74 -9.71 10.33
N TYR A 480 2.60 -8.57 11.01
CA TYR A 480 3.44 -7.39 10.76
C TYR A 480 4.33 -6.96 11.92
N VAL A 481 4.03 -7.39 13.14
CA VAL A 481 4.72 -6.92 14.36
C VAL A 481 5.41 -8.06 15.09
N TYR A 482 4.75 -9.21 15.29
CA TYR A 482 5.27 -10.30 16.12
C TYR A 482 6.64 -10.78 15.65
N THR A 483 6.77 -11.22 14.39
CA THR A 483 8.05 -11.65 13.81
C THR A 483 9.13 -10.57 13.93
N ARG A 484 8.76 -9.30 13.71
CA ARG A 484 9.69 -8.17 13.83
C ARG A 484 10.07 -7.87 15.27
N ALA A 485 9.22 -8.15 16.25
CA ALA A 485 9.55 -8.01 17.67
C ALA A 485 10.42 -9.16 18.17
N THR A 486 10.19 -10.37 17.66
CA THR A 486 10.95 -11.57 18.05
C THR A 486 12.35 -11.58 17.45
N PHE A 487 12.51 -11.15 16.20
CA PHE A 487 13.76 -11.28 15.44
C PHE A 487 14.35 -9.95 14.94
N GLY A 488 13.62 -8.84 15.08
CA GLY A 488 14.08 -7.49 14.76
C GLY A 488 14.00 -6.58 15.98
N GLY A 489 14.77 -5.49 16.00
CA GLY A 489 14.69 -4.50 17.08
C GLY A 489 13.42 -3.66 17.02
N HIS A 490 12.25 -4.26 17.22
CA HIS A 490 10.96 -3.54 17.22
C HIS A 490 10.64 -3.00 18.63
N PRO A 491 10.00 -1.82 18.77
CA PRO A 491 9.63 -1.29 20.10
C PRO A 491 8.78 -2.22 20.97
N LYS A 492 8.03 -3.14 20.33
CA LYS A 492 7.20 -4.15 20.99
C LYS A 492 7.97 -5.36 21.53
N THR A 493 9.27 -5.50 21.28
CA THR A 493 10.10 -6.58 21.85
C THR A 493 10.01 -6.62 23.38
N LYS A 494 9.87 -5.45 24.02
CA LYS A 494 9.68 -5.33 25.48
C LYS A 494 8.42 -6.03 26.03
N TYR A 495 7.49 -6.45 25.17
CA TYR A 495 6.23 -7.10 25.54
C TYR A 495 6.15 -8.60 25.17
N LEU A 496 7.22 -9.23 24.69
CA LEU A 496 7.16 -10.64 24.27
C LEU A 496 7.00 -11.62 25.44
N ASN A 497 7.63 -11.33 26.58
CA ASN A 497 7.71 -12.24 27.73
C ASN A 497 6.99 -11.69 28.97
N VAL A 498 6.00 -10.82 28.78
CA VAL A 498 5.19 -10.28 29.88
C VAL A 498 4.00 -11.21 30.18
N ALA A 499 3.37 -11.06 31.34
CA ALA A 499 2.17 -11.81 31.69
C ALA A 499 1.03 -11.56 30.68
N HIS A 500 0.16 -12.56 30.49
CA HIS A 500 -0.92 -12.50 29.49
C HIS A 500 -1.89 -11.33 29.69
N ASP A 501 -2.11 -10.93 30.94
CA ASP A 501 -2.96 -9.81 31.35
C ASP A 501 -2.20 -8.47 31.45
N ALA A 502 -0.87 -8.47 31.27
CA ALA A 502 -0.08 -7.25 31.33
C ALA A 502 -0.51 -6.26 30.24
N PRO A 503 -0.64 -4.96 30.55
CA PRO A 503 -1.06 -3.96 29.59
C PRO A 503 0.04 -3.70 28.55
N VAL A 504 -0.30 -3.89 27.28
CA VAL A 504 0.52 -3.52 26.13
C VAL A 504 0.03 -2.19 25.58
N ARG A 505 0.91 -1.20 25.51
CA ARG A 505 0.65 0.04 24.76
C ARG A 505 0.48 -0.31 23.29
N ILE A 506 -0.65 0.05 22.69
CA ILE A 506 -1.00 -0.38 21.33
C ILE A 506 -0.19 0.43 20.31
N PHE A 507 -0.18 1.75 20.45
CA PHE A 507 0.47 2.69 19.54
C PHE A 507 1.76 3.25 20.16
N GLU A 508 2.76 3.58 19.36
CA GLU A 508 3.93 4.34 19.85
C GLU A 508 3.58 5.84 19.91
N GLU A 509 4.19 6.58 20.84
CA GLU A 509 3.87 8.00 21.09
C GLU A 509 4.12 8.87 19.85
N GLU A 510 5.23 8.62 19.13
CA GLU A 510 5.64 9.37 17.93
C GLU A 510 4.71 9.19 16.71
N ASP A 511 3.90 8.14 16.72
CA ASP A 511 3.02 7.74 15.63
C ASP A 511 1.60 8.34 15.74
N ILE A 512 1.26 8.97 16.88
CA ILE A 512 -0.05 9.56 17.14
C ILE A 512 -0.08 11.01 16.68
N HIS A 513 -1.14 11.41 15.98
CA HIS A 513 -1.25 12.76 15.43
C HIS A 513 -2.59 13.42 15.72
N VAL A 514 -2.58 14.75 15.86
CA VAL A 514 -3.78 15.57 16.11
C VAL A 514 -3.74 16.78 15.18
N VAL A 515 -4.83 16.96 14.44
CA VAL A 515 -5.05 18.02 13.45
C VAL A 515 -6.34 18.74 13.81
N VAL A 516 -6.36 20.06 13.75
CA VAL A 516 -7.58 20.84 13.97
C VAL A 516 -8.18 21.25 12.63
N ALA A 517 -9.46 20.97 12.40
CA ALA A 517 -10.20 21.40 11.23
C ALA A 517 -11.68 21.49 11.60
N GLY A 518 -12.45 22.34 10.91
CA GLY A 518 -13.84 22.61 11.28
C GLY A 518 -14.07 24.07 11.61
N GLY A 519 -15.35 24.43 11.72
CA GLY A 519 -15.79 25.81 11.84
C GLY A 519 -16.67 26.07 13.04
N GLU A 520 -16.61 25.21 14.07
CA GLU A 520 -17.25 25.43 15.38
C GLU A 520 -18.78 25.49 15.32
N SER A 521 -19.39 24.89 14.30
CA SER A 521 -20.84 24.71 14.27
C SER A 521 -21.30 23.75 15.38
N ASN A 522 -20.48 22.75 15.69
CA ASN A 522 -20.65 21.84 16.82
C ASN A 522 -19.33 21.10 17.10
N GLY A 523 -19.16 20.52 18.29
CA GLY A 523 -17.94 19.79 18.67
C GLY A 523 -17.80 18.39 18.04
N TYR A 524 -18.35 18.14 16.85
CA TYR A 524 -18.15 16.84 16.19
C TYR A 524 -16.69 16.69 15.77
N TRP A 525 -16.11 15.53 16.04
CA TRP A 525 -14.73 15.23 15.71
C TRP A 525 -14.57 13.76 15.31
N GLN A 526 -13.47 13.46 14.63
CA GLN A 526 -13.22 12.16 14.01
C GLN A 526 -11.84 11.62 14.40
N MET A 527 -11.72 10.30 14.42
CA MET A 527 -10.46 9.59 14.61
C MET A 527 -10.30 8.57 13.48
N TYR A 528 -9.16 8.63 12.81
CA TYR A 528 -8.79 7.77 11.70
C TYR A 528 -7.60 6.90 12.08
N GLY A 529 -7.60 5.62 11.69
CA GLY A 529 -6.38 4.80 11.73
C GLY A 529 -5.51 5.12 10.52
N ALA A 530 -4.39 5.83 10.70
CA ALA A 530 -3.47 6.18 9.61
C ALA A 530 -2.05 6.46 10.10
N ARG A 531 -1.05 6.05 9.32
CA ARG A 531 0.38 6.30 9.60
C ARG A 531 0.85 7.53 8.84
N HIS A 532 1.64 8.39 9.48
CA HIS A 532 2.40 9.42 8.78
C HIS A 532 3.35 8.77 7.78
N LYS A 533 3.42 9.31 6.57
CA LYS A 533 4.31 8.80 5.52
C LYS A 533 5.28 9.85 4.98
N ALA A 534 4.84 11.09 4.83
CA ALA A 534 5.68 12.19 4.37
C ALA A 534 5.07 13.53 4.80
N THR A 535 5.94 14.52 5.02
CA THR A 535 5.59 15.94 5.02
C THR A 535 6.59 16.62 4.11
N VAL A 536 6.12 17.30 3.06
CA VAL A 536 6.97 17.89 2.02
C VAL A 536 6.67 19.36 1.82
N ASN A 537 7.70 20.12 1.44
CA ASN A 537 7.61 21.54 1.16
C ASN A 537 6.92 21.79 -0.19
N ILE A 538 5.89 22.63 -0.19
CA ILE A 538 5.17 23.02 -1.41
C ILE A 538 5.88 24.18 -2.12
N ASP A 539 6.58 25.03 -1.38
CA ASP A 539 7.20 26.24 -1.91
C ASP A 539 8.33 25.92 -2.91
N GLU A 540 8.89 24.71 -2.88
CA GLU A 540 9.87 24.20 -3.85
C GLU A 540 9.29 23.95 -5.26
N TRP A 541 7.96 23.94 -5.39
CA TRP A 541 7.23 23.61 -6.62
C TRP A 541 6.51 24.79 -7.26
N ARG A 542 6.66 25.99 -6.70
CA ARG A 542 6.04 27.22 -7.19
C ARG A 542 6.64 27.72 -8.51
#